data_AF-A0A1E4Q247-F1
#
_entry.id   AF-A0A1E4Q247-F1
#
_cell.length_a   1.000
_cell.length_b   1.000
_cell.length_c   1.000
_cell.angle_alpha   90.00
_cell.angle_beta   90.00
_cell.angle_gamma   90.00
#
_symmetry.space_group_name_H-M   'P 1'
#
loop_
_entity.id
_entity.type
_entity.pdbx_description
1 polymer ?
#
loop_
_entity_poly.entity_id
_entity_poly.type
_entity_poly.pdbx_seq_one_letter_code
_entity_poly.pdbx_strand_id
1 'polypeptide(L)'
;MRRTFASLAAGLLLATAGATPGFARPAVAPLSHDDIAWLRRASFGVDSATLARYQQLGRKAWLDEALADRNDTLPEPIQQLLDGYQALNTPPQQLVEQYRDQMKQVKAMPDGDAKVAAKKAAQKDGRKRLREAQQAELLHAIYGSNPLKEQMVWFWLNHFSVYGAKGPVKLLAADYEEHVIRPHALGKFRDLVMATLESPAMLVYLDNAQNAKGKVNENYARELMELHTLGVGSGYTQQDVQQLALILTGVGVMRPHQMKNGRRFARFGGTPATRPFSVIASAVAASKKWSRRWT
;
A
#
# COMPACT_ATOMS: atom_id res chain seq x y z
N MET A 1 68.62 81.95 -2.69
CA MET A 1 68.97 80.62 -3.24
C MET A 1 68.67 79.56 -2.19
N ARG A 2 68.05 78.46 -2.63
CA ARG A 2 67.57 77.27 -1.90
C ARG A 2 68.56 76.71 -0.86
N ARG A 3 68.04 76.11 0.22
CA ARG A 3 68.07 74.65 0.44
C ARG A 3 67.19 74.21 1.61
N THR A 4 66.60 73.03 1.41
CA THR A 4 65.47 72.37 2.05
C THR A 4 65.90 71.48 3.23
N PHE A 5 65.07 71.42 4.28
CA PHE A 5 65.07 70.34 5.28
C PHE A 5 63.90 69.39 4.99
N ALA A 6 64.17 68.08 5.03
CA ALA A 6 63.20 67.02 4.87
C ALA A 6 62.74 66.51 6.25
N SER A 7 61.43 66.36 6.44
CA SER A 7 60.83 65.70 7.59
C SER A 7 59.84 64.64 7.10
N LEU A 8 60.04 63.40 7.55
CA LEU A 8 59.09 62.29 7.36
C LEU A 8 57.83 62.50 8.20
N ALA A 9 56.65 62.32 7.60
CA ALA A 9 55.38 62.20 8.29
C ALA A 9 54.79 60.80 8.02
N ALA A 10 54.57 60.03 9.07
CA ALA A 10 53.88 58.75 9.02
C ALA A 10 52.35 58.99 9.01
N GLY A 11 51.68 58.52 7.96
CA GLY A 11 50.23 58.61 7.80
C GLY A 11 49.50 57.47 8.53
N LEU A 12 48.49 57.83 9.31
CA LEU A 12 47.59 56.93 10.01
C LEU A 12 46.48 56.44 9.02
N LEU A 13 46.41 55.14 8.75
CA LEU A 13 45.33 54.52 7.98
C LEU A 13 44.16 54.19 8.91
N LEU A 14 43.01 54.86 8.73
CA LEU A 14 41.73 54.45 9.32
C LEU A 14 41.13 53.31 8.49
N ALA A 15 40.97 52.13 9.10
CA ALA A 15 40.20 51.03 8.54
C ALA A 15 38.71 51.19 8.89
N THR A 16 37.86 51.37 7.88
CA THR A 16 36.41 51.32 8.01
C THR A 16 35.94 49.87 7.89
N ALA A 17 35.51 49.27 9.00
CA ALA A 17 34.88 47.95 9.01
C ALA A 17 33.45 48.07 8.46
N GLY A 18 33.22 47.60 7.24
CA GLY A 18 31.89 47.48 6.65
C GLY A 18 31.11 46.34 7.32
N ALA A 19 30.07 46.66 8.09
CA ALA A 19 29.13 45.68 8.61
C ALA A 19 28.24 45.17 7.45
N THR A 20 28.41 43.90 7.08
CA THR A 20 27.46 43.21 6.20
C THR A 20 26.14 43.03 6.96
N PRO A 21 24.98 43.44 6.40
CA PRO A 21 23.70 43.20 7.05
C PRO A 21 23.47 41.68 7.12
N GLY A 22 23.45 41.15 8.34
CA GLY A 22 23.06 39.76 8.57
C GLY A 22 21.62 39.56 8.12
N PHE A 23 21.39 38.60 7.22
CA PHE A 23 20.04 38.16 6.88
C PHE A 23 19.40 37.59 8.16
N ALA A 24 18.53 38.37 8.79
CA ALA A 24 17.69 37.88 9.87
C ALA A 24 16.81 36.77 9.29
N ARG A 25 17.01 35.54 9.79
CA ARG A 25 16.15 34.41 9.45
C ARG A 25 14.73 34.79 9.88
N PRO A 26 13.71 34.73 9.00
CA PRO A 26 12.36 35.12 9.38
C PRO A 26 11.95 34.34 10.64
N ALA A 27 11.44 35.07 11.64
CA ALA A 27 11.02 34.47 12.90
C ALA A 27 9.91 33.45 12.60
N VAL A 28 10.22 32.17 12.83
CA VAL A 28 9.24 31.10 12.69
C VAL A 28 8.24 31.25 13.82
N ALA A 29 6.96 31.43 13.49
CA ALA A 29 5.91 31.54 14.48
C ALA A 29 5.92 30.30 15.40
N PRO A 30 5.81 30.47 16.73
CA PRO A 30 5.72 29.34 17.64
C PRO A 30 4.48 28.52 17.33
N LEU A 31 4.59 27.18 17.39
CA LEU A 31 3.44 26.30 17.21
C LEU A 31 2.45 26.48 18.36
N SER A 32 1.17 26.56 18.02
CA SER A 32 0.10 26.42 19.01
C SER A 32 -0.05 24.97 19.46
N HIS A 33 -0.73 24.76 20.60
CA HIS A 33 -1.13 23.42 21.03
C HIS A 33 -1.98 22.70 19.96
N ASP A 34 -2.82 23.43 19.24
CA ASP A 34 -3.67 22.90 18.19
C ASP A 34 -2.85 22.43 16.97
N ASP A 35 -1.78 23.15 16.62
CA ASP A 35 -0.87 22.72 15.55
C ASP A 35 -0.19 21.39 15.91
N ILE A 36 0.27 21.25 17.15
CA ILE A 36 0.91 20.03 17.64
C ILE A 36 -0.09 18.87 17.66
N ALA A 37 -1.29 19.10 18.19
CA ALA A 37 -2.34 18.08 18.24
C ALA A 37 -2.76 17.63 16.84
N TRP A 38 -2.83 18.56 15.89
CA TRP A 38 -3.15 18.26 14.50
C TRP A 38 -2.05 17.46 13.82
N LEU A 39 -0.79 17.88 13.95
CA LEU A 39 0.35 17.15 13.37
C LEU A 39 0.45 15.72 13.91
N ARG A 40 0.23 15.51 15.21
CA ARG A 40 0.19 14.17 15.82
C ARG A 40 -0.93 13.27 15.28
N ARG A 41 -2.00 13.84 14.73
CA ARG A 41 -3.09 13.07 14.10
C ARG A 41 -2.86 12.83 12.61
N ALA A 42 -2.07 13.68 11.97
CA ALA A 42 -1.74 13.58 10.54
C ALA A 42 -0.42 12.85 10.28
N SER A 43 0.24 12.34 11.33
CA SER A 43 1.53 11.63 11.27
C SER A 43 1.73 10.77 12.51
N PHE A 44 2.76 9.91 12.54
CA PHE A 44 3.10 9.09 13.71
C PHE A 44 3.72 9.86 14.89
N GLY A 45 3.73 11.19 14.83
CA GLY A 45 4.29 12.05 15.85
C GLY A 45 4.98 13.27 15.22
N VAL A 46 5.34 14.24 16.06
CA VAL A 46 6.06 15.43 15.59
C VAL A 46 7.56 15.13 15.61
N ASP A 47 8.16 14.97 14.43
CA ASP A 47 9.61 14.95 14.23
C ASP A 47 10.11 16.27 13.63
N SER A 48 11.43 16.46 13.62
CA SER A 48 12.08 17.68 13.15
C SER A 48 11.87 17.97 11.66
N ALA A 49 11.77 16.93 10.81
CA ALA A 49 11.59 17.09 9.37
C ALA A 49 10.14 17.50 9.05
N THR A 50 9.16 16.80 9.65
CA THR A 50 7.75 17.13 9.57
C THR A 50 7.50 18.55 10.06
N LEU A 51 8.09 18.92 11.20
CA LEU A 51 7.98 20.27 11.77
C LEU A 51 8.59 21.34 10.85
N ALA A 52 9.80 21.12 10.34
CA ALA A 52 10.45 22.07 9.44
C ALA A 52 9.64 22.28 8.17
N ARG A 53 9.08 21.21 7.59
CA ARG A 53 8.23 21.30 6.40
C ARG A 53 6.91 22.02 6.69
N TYR A 54 6.28 21.73 7.83
CA TYR A 54 5.08 22.41 8.29
C TYR A 54 5.30 23.92 8.48
N GLN A 55 6.42 24.32 9.08
CA GLN A 55 6.76 25.73 9.28
C GLN A 55 7.04 26.48 7.97
N GLN A 56 7.54 25.79 6.95
CA GLN A 56 7.77 26.36 5.62
C GLN A 56 6.47 26.55 4.83
N LEU A 57 5.57 25.57 4.87
CA LEU A 57 4.36 25.55 4.03
C LEU A 57 3.12 26.14 4.72
N GLY A 58 3.06 26.03 6.05
CA GLY A 58 1.83 26.19 6.81
C GLY A 58 0.87 25.01 6.64
N ARG A 59 -0.16 24.95 7.49
CA ARG A 59 -1.05 23.79 7.63
C ARG A 59 -1.70 23.31 6.34
N LYS A 60 -2.32 24.25 5.59
CA LYS A 60 -3.09 23.91 4.38
C LYS A 60 -2.19 23.34 3.29
N ALA A 61 -1.11 24.04 2.96
CA ALA A 61 -0.21 23.60 1.89
C ALA A 61 0.55 22.32 2.27
N TRP A 62 0.88 22.12 3.55
CA TRP A 62 1.42 20.84 4.03
C TRP A 62 0.44 19.69 3.80
N LEU A 63 -0.85 19.89 4.11
CA LEU A 63 -1.86 18.85 3.90
C LEU A 63 -2.08 18.57 2.41
N ASP A 64 -2.18 19.63 1.59
CA ASP A 64 -2.35 19.49 0.14
C ASP A 64 -1.15 18.73 -0.47
N GLU A 65 0.08 19.00 -0.01
CA GLU A 65 1.27 18.26 -0.39
C GLU A 65 1.19 16.79 0.02
N ALA A 66 0.87 16.49 1.29
CA ALA A 66 0.76 15.12 1.79
C ALA A 66 -0.34 14.32 1.07
N LEU A 67 -1.46 14.95 0.71
CA LEU A 67 -2.55 14.32 -0.03
C LEU A 67 -2.25 14.11 -1.51
N ALA A 68 -1.39 14.95 -2.10
CA ALA A 68 -0.98 14.84 -3.50
C ALA A 68 0.21 13.88 -3.71
N ASP A 69 1.03 13.67 -2.68
CA ASP A 69 2.22 12.84 -2.78
C ASP A 69 1.89 11.36 -3.05
N ARG A 70 2.57 10.80 -4.05
CA ARG A 70 2.48 9.39 -4.47
C ARG A 70 3.83 8.70 -4.40
N ASN A 71 4.83 9.33 -3.81
CA ASN A 71 6.17 8.81 -3.66
C ASN A 71 6.22 7.74 -2.57
N ASP A 72 6.63 6.53 -2.93
CA ASP A 72 6.93 5.42 -2.01
C ASP A 72 8.44 5.15 -1.89
N THR A 73 9.28 6.05 -2.41
CA THR A 73 10.73 5.86 -2.39
C THR A 73 11.26 5.85 -0.97
N LEU A 74 12.02 4.81 -0.63
CA LEU A 74 12.71 4.68 0.64
C LEU A 74 14.20 5.03 0.48
N PRO A 75 14.90 5.37 1.58
CA PRO A 75 16.35 5.51 1.57
C PRO A 75 17.03 4.25 1.02
N GLU A 76 18.09 4.41 0.23
CA GLU A 76 18.76 3.32 -0.48
C GLU A 76 19.10 2.10 0.41
N PRO A 77 19.64 2.26 1.65
CA PRO A 77 19.92 1.10 2.50
C PRO A 77 18.66 0.31 2.89
N ILE A 78 17.52 0.99 2.99
CA ILE A 78 16.23 0.37 3.33
C ILE A 78 15.65 -0.32 2.10
N GLN A 79 15.74 0.32 0.93
CA GLN A 79 15.32 -0.32 -0.32
C GLN A 79 16.13 -1.61 -0.58
N GLN A 80 17.45 -1.58 -0.41
CA GLN A 80 18.31 -2.77 -0.55
C GLN A 80 17.93 -3.89 0.42
N LEU A 81 17.48 -3.56 1.63
CA LEU A 81 16.97 -4.55 2.59
C LEU A 81 15.66 -5.18 2.08
N LEU A 82 14.71 -4.36 1.60
CA LEU A 82 13.44 -4.84 1.06
C LEU A 82 13.62 -5.68 -0.21
N ASP A 83 14.59 -5.35 -1.06
CA ASP A 83 14.93 -6.12 -2.27
C ASP A 83 15.38 -7.57 -1.91
N GLY A 84 15.88 -7.78 -0.68
CA GLY A 84 16.21 -9.10 -0.14
C GLY A 84 14.99 -9.92 0.32
N TYR A 85 13.82 -9.32 0.46
CA TYR A 85 12.63 -10.01 0.97
C TYR A 85 11.93 -10.77 -0.15
N GLN A 86 11.83 -12.09 0.02
CA GLN A 86 11.17 -12.96 -0.95
C GLN A 86 9.65 -12.73 -0.97
N ALA A 87 9.05 -12.26 0.13
CA ALA A 87 7.64 -11.89 0.18
C ALA A 87 7.28 -10.74 -0.78
N LEU A 88 8.19 -9.79 -0.98
CA LEU A 88 8.00 -8.63 -1.86
C LEU A 88 8.39 -8.91 -3.31
N ASN A 89 9.46 -9.68 -3.50
CA ASN A 89 10.13 -9.82 -4.81
C ASN A 89 9.80 -11.12 -5.56
N THR A 90 8.94 -11.97 -4.99
CA THR A 90 8.44 -13.15 -5.70
C THR A 90 7.02 -12.90 -6.18
N PRO A 91 6.69 -13.13 -7.47
CA PRO A 91 5.32 -13.00 -7.94
C PRO A 91 4.33 -13.81 -7.08
N PRO A 92 3.19 -13.24 -6.66
CA PRO A 92 2.27 -13.89 -5.73
C PRO A 92 1.71 -15.22 -6.27
N GLN A 93 1.54 -15.33 -7.60
CA GLN A 93 1.09 -16.55 -8.26
C GLN A 93 2.12 -17.67 -8.07
N GLN A 94 3.40 -17.35 -8.21
CA GLN A 94 4.49 -18.30 -8.02
C GLN A 94 4.56 -18.77 -6.56
N LEU A 95 4.34 -17.87 -5.58
CA LEU A 95 4.29 -18.24 -4.17
C LEU A 95 3.17 -19.23 -3.86
N VAL A 96 1.99 -18.98 -4.41
CA VAL A 96 0.82 -19.86 -4.22
C VAL A 96 1.03 -21.20 -4.91
N GLU A 97 1.59 -21.23 -6.12
CA GLU A 97 1.90 -22.46 -6.84
C GLU A 97 2.93 -23.31 -6.09
N GLN A 98 4.04 -22.71 -5.65
CA GLN A 98 5.07 -23.38 -4.86
C GLN A 98 4.50 -23.97 -3.57
N TYR A 99 3.69 -23.20 -2.85
CA TYR A 99 3.04 -23.67 -1.63
C TYR A 99 2.07 -24.82 -1.91
N ARG A 100 1.26 -24.73 -2.96
CA ARG A 100 0.32 -25.80 -3.34
C ARG A 100 1.06 -27.09 -3.67
N ASP A 101 2.13 -27.00 -4.44
CA ASP A 101 2.91 -28.16 -4.87
C ASP A 101 3.65 -28.79 -3.68
N GLN A 102 4.22 -27.96 -2.78
CA GLN A 102 4.79 -28.42 -1.51
C GLN A 102 3.74 -29.15 -0.66
N MET A 103 2.55 -28.57 -0.48
CA MET A 103 1.48 -29.20 0.30
C MET A 103 0.96 -30.49 -0.32
N LYS A 104 0.92 -30.58 -1.66
CA LYS A 104 0.59 -31.82 -2.38
C LYS A 104 1.61 -32.92 -2.11
N GLN A 105 2.90 -32.61 -2.17
CA GLN A 105 3.98 -33.54 -1.82
C GLN A 105 3.87 -34.00 -0.37
N VAL A 106 3.73 -33.06 0.57
CA VAL A 106 3.57 -33.36 2.00
C VAL A 106 2.36 -34.25 2.28
N LYS A 107 1.25 -34.05 1.57
CA LYS A 107 0.06 -34.89 1.70
C LYS A 107 0.30 -36.33 1.20
N ALA A 108 1.10 -36.50 0.15
CA ALA A 108 1.44 -37.80 -0.43
C ALA A 108 2.49 -38.58 0.39
N MET A 109 3.18 -37.94 1.33
CA MET A 109 4.14 -38.63 2.20
C MET A 109 3.43 -39.61 3.15
N PRO A 110 4.05 -40.77 3.44
CA PRO A 110 3.59 -41.67 4.49
C PRO A 110 3.65 -40.96 5.85
N ASP A 111 2.81 -41.39 6.79
CA ASP A 111 2.82 -40.83 8.13
C ASP A 111 4.12 -41.19 8.86
N GLY A 112 4.68 -40.21 9.58
CA GLY A 112 5.96 -40.32 10.27
C GLY A 112 6.71 -38.99 10.35
N ASP A 113 7.90 -39.03 10.93
CA ASP A 113 8.70 -37.84 11.24
C ASP A 113 9.02 -36.98 10.02
N ALA A 114 9.26 -37.61 8.87
CA ALA A 114 9.53 -36.89 7.61
C ALA A 114 8.35 -35.99 7.20
N LYS A 115 7.12 -36.47 7.33
CA LYS A 115 5.90 -35.69 7.02
C LYS A 115 5.69 -34.56 8.01
N VAL A 116 5.97 -34.81 9.30
CA VAL A 116 5.91 -33.77 10.35
C VAL A 116 6.96 -32.68 10.09
N ALA A 117 8.19 -33.06 9.78
CA ALA A 117 9.27 -32.13 9.45
C ALA A 117 8.92 -31.28 8.21
N ALA A 118 8.38 -31.89 7.16
CA ALA A 118 7.99 -31.17 5.95
C ALA A 118 6.83 -30.18 6.20
N LYS A 119 5.81 -30.56 6.99
CA LYS A 119 4.76 -29.62 7.45
C LYS A 119 5.35 -28.45 8.24
N LYS A 120 6.28 -28.72 9.16
CA LYS A 120 6.95 -27.71 9.98
C LYS A 120 7.77 -26.74 9.12
N ALA A 121 8.46 -27.25 8.11
CA ALA A 121 9.20 -26.44 7.15
C ALA A 121 8.28 -25.49 6.36
N ALA A 122 7.17 -25.99 5.82
CA ALA A 122 6.18 -25.16 5.11
C ALA A 122 5.60 -24.05 6.01
N GLN A 123 5.27 -24.37 7.26
CA GLN A 123 4.79 -23.38 8.23
C GLN A 123 5.87 -22.37 8.64
N LYS A 124 7.14 -22.79 8.71
CA LYS A 124 8.27 -21.89 8.98
C LYS A 124 8.47 -20.91 7.83
N ASP A 125 8.43 -21.38 6.59
CA ASP A 125 8.55 -20.54 5.39
C ASP A 125 7.44 -19.49 5.32
N GLY A 126 6.17 -19.92 5.45
CA GLY A 126 5.05 -18.99 5.46
C GLY A 126 5.11 -17.95 6.58
N ARG A 127 5.57 -18.32 7.79
CA ARG A 127 5.80 -17.36 8.88
C ARG A 127 6.99 -16.42 8.63
N LYS A 128 8.00 -16.84 7.85
CA LYS A 128 9.09 -15.96 7.43
C LYS A 128 8.54 -14.88 6.49
N ARG A 129 7.73 -15.26 5.51
CA ARG A 129 7.13 -14.31 4.55
C ARG A 129 6.18 -13.31 5.19
N LEU A 130 5.35 -13.77 6.13
CA LEU A 130 4.50 -12.85 6.89
C LEU A 130 5.32 -11.86 7.72
N ARG A 131 6.43 -12.30 8.31
CA ARG A 131 7.34 -11.40 9.04
C ARG A 131 8.01 -10.38 8.11
N GLU A 132 8.41 -10.80 6.90
CA GLU A 132 8.94 -9.88 5.90
C GLU A 132 7.91 -8.81 5.51
N ALA A 133 6.64 -9.19 5.31
CA ALA A 133 5.55 -8.24 5.06
C ALA A 133 5.40 -7.22 6.21
N GLN A 134 5.33 -7.70 7.45
CA GLN A 134 5.25 -6.84 8.65
C GLN A 134 6.46 -5.92 8.82
N GLN A 135 7.65 -6.41 8.43
CA GLN A 135 8.87 -5.60 8.44
C GLN A 135 8.82 -4.52 7.36
N ALA A 136 8.29 -4.82 6.18
CA ALA A 136 8.12 -3.85 5.11
C ALA A 136 7.18 -2.71 5.53
N GLU A 137 6.01 -3.05 6.10
CA GLU A 137 5.06 -2.08 6.66
C GLU A 137 5.74 -1.12 7.64
N LEU A 138 6.50 -1.68 8.59
CA LEU A 138 7.22 -0.89 9.59
C LEU A 138 8.30 0.00 8.97
N LEU A 139 9.02 -0.50 7.97
CA LEU A 139 10.07 0.26 7.30
C LEU A 139 9.49 1.43 6.49
N HIS A 140 8.33 1.23 5.84
CA HIS A 140 7.60 2.32 5.22
C HIS A 140 7.10 3.34 6.25
N ALA A 141 6.53 2.90 7.37
CA ALA A 141 6.06 3.79 8.42
C ALA A 141 7.18 4.65 9.05
N ILE A 142 8.41 4.11 9.14
CA ILE A 142 9.57 4.81 9.75
C ILE A 142 10.30 5.69 8.73
N TYR A 143 10.52 5.20 7.51
CA TYR A 143 11.42 5.82 6.54
C TYR A 143 10.71 6.43 5.32
N GLY A 144 9.41 6.23 5.18
CA GLY A 144 8.60 6.83 4.12
C GLY A 144 8.53 8.36 4.27
N SER A 145 8.50 9.06 3.13
CA SER A 145 8.46 10.53 3.11
C SER A 145 7.10 11.12 3.50
N ASN A 146 6.04 10.30 3.54
CA ASN A 146 4.67 10.75 3.73
C ASN A 146 3.98 10.01 4.90
N PRO A 147 4.13 10.49 6.14
CA PRO A 147 3.56 9.81 7.30
C PRO A 147 2.02 9.80 7.31
N LEU A 148 1.36 10.76 6.64
CA LEU A 148 -0.09 10.76 6.47
C LEU A 148 -0.54 9.56 5.62
N LYS A 149 0.15 9.30 4.52
CA LYS A 149 -0.12 8.13 3.67
C LYS A 149 0.04 6.84 4.46
N GLU A 150 1.12 6.69 5.21
CA GLU A 150 1.39 5.47 5.99
C GLU A 150 0.33 5.22 7.08
N GLN A 151 -0.19 6.28 7.72
CA GLN A 151 -1.34 6.14 8.61
C GLN A 151 -2.59 5.66 7.88
N MET A 152 -2.83 6.15 6.67
CA MET A 152 -3.96 5.70 5.85
C MET A 152 -3.76 4.25 5.38
N VAL A 153 -2.54 3.83 5.02
CA VAL A 153 -2.22 2.42 4.73
C VAL A 153 -2.58 1.55 5.92
N TRP A 154 -2.10 1.91 7.12
CA TRP A 154 -2.41 1.18 8.35
C TRP A 154 -3.92 1.14 8.63
N PHE A 155 -4.61 2.27 8.50
CA PHE A 155 -6.07 2.35 8.67
C PHE A 155 -6.80 1.39 7.70
N TRP A 156 -6.42 1.38 6.43
CA TRP A 156 -7.05 0.52 5.42
C TRP A 156 -6.69 -0.96 5.57
N LEU A 157 -5.49 -1.29 6.04
CA LEU A 157 -5.13 -2.67 6.42
C LEU A 157 -5.98 -3.19 7.58
N ASN A 158 -6.41 -2.32 8.48
CA ASN A 158 -7.36 -2.68 9.54
C ASN A 158 -8.81 -2.76 9.03
N HIS A 159 -9.22 -1.87 8.12
CA HIS A 159 -10.59 -1.88 7.56
C HIS A 159 -10.82 -3.03 6.58
N PHE A 160 -9.90 -3.25 5.64
CA PHE A 160 -9.92 -4.36 4.68
C PHE A 160 -8.96 -5.47 5.12
N SER A 161 -9.16 -5.98 6.33
CA SER A 161 -8.22 -6.92 6.95
C SER A 161 -8.18 -8.30 6.29
N VAL A 162 -7.02 -8.94 6.33
CA VAL A 162 -6.83 -10.35 5.97
C VAL A 162 -6.15 -11.10 7.12
N TYR A 163 -6.59 -12.32 7.42
CA TYR A 163 -5.97 -13.12 8.48
C TYR A 163 -4.77 -13.91 7.97
N GLY A 164 -3.55 -13.40 8.25
CA GLY A 164 -2.29 -14.01 7.78
C GLY A 164 -2.11 -15.49 8.14
N ALA A 165 -2.67 -15.98 9.26
CA ALA A 165 -2.54 -17.39 9.62
C ALA A 165 -3.50 -18.32 8.86
N LYS A 166 -4.48 -17.80 8.09
CA LYS A 166 -5.38 -18.61 7.25
C LYS A 166 -4.65 -19.10 6.00
N GLY A 167 -4.38 -20.41 5.93
CA GLY A 167 -3.88 -21.06 4.71
C GLY A 167 -2.69 -20.33 4.07
N PRO A 168 -2.74 -20.02 2.76
CA PRO A 168 -1.66 -19.32 2.06
C PRO A 168 -1.71 -17.79 2.18
N VAL A 169 -2.61 -17.18 2.95
CA VAL A 169 -2.69 -15.70 3.08
C VAL A 169 -1.37 -15.09 3.56
N LYS A 170 -0.64 -15.76 4.46
CA LYS A 170 0.72 -15.36 4.90
C LYS A 170 1.72 -15.12 3.76
N LEU A 171 1.52 -15.76 2.61
CA LEU A 171 2.39 -15.63 1.43
C LEU A 171 2.04 -14.40 0.60
N LEU A 172 0.81 -13.90 0.73
CA LEU A 172 0.21 -12.86 -0.09
C LEU A 172 0.09 -11.52 0.65
N ALA A 173 0.40 -11.48 1.94
CA ALA A 173 0.26 -10.29 2.77
C ALA A 173 1.10 -9.11 2.27
N ALA A 174 2.34 -9.36 1.83
CA ALA A 174 3.21 -8.32 1.28
C ALA A 174 2.65 -7.74 -0.03
N ASP A 175 2.23 -8.59 -0.96
CA ASP A 175 1.59 -8.18 -2.21
C ASP A 175 0.29 -7.38 -1.97
N TYR A 176 -0.48 -7.78 -0.94
CA TYR A 176 -1.70 -7.10 -0.56
C TYR A 176 -1.45 -5.68 -0.05
N GLU A 177 -0.45 -5.50 0.80
CA GLU A 177 -0.07 -4.16 1.23
C GLU A 177 0.43 -3.32 0.05
N GLU A 178 1.46 -3.80 -0.65
CA GLU A 178 2.22 -3.01 -1.62
C GLU A 178 1.47 -2.69 -2.90
N HIS A 179 0.65 -3.62 -3.40
CA HIS A 179 0.01 -3.48 -4.70
C HIS A 179 -1.50 -3.22 -4.61
N VAL A 180 -2.11 -3.44 -3.44
CA VAL A 180 -3.56 -3.25 -3.26
C VAL A 180 -3.84 -2.06 -2.33
N ILE A 181 -3.30 -2.03 -1.12
CA ILE A 181 -3.61 -0.98 -0.15
C ILE A 181 -2.81 0.31 -0.41
N ARG A 182 -1.49 0.22 -0.42
CA ARG A 182 -0.56 1.36 -0.52
C ARG A 182 -0.81 2.29 -1.72
N PRO A 183 -1.06 1.79 -2.95
CA PRO A 183 -1.32 2.66 -4.10
C PRO A 183 -2.66 3.41 -4.02
N HIS A 184 -3.60 2.90 -3.21
CA HIS A 184 -4.96 3.42 -3.12
C HIS A 184 -5.26 4.14 -1.79
N ALA A 185 -4.29 4.21 -0.86
CA ALA A 185 -4.50 4.70 0.50
C ALA A 185 -5.02 6.15 0.58
N LEU A 186 -4.59 7.01 -0.35
CA LEU A 186 -5.04 8.41 -0.49
C LEU A 186 -5.95 8.61 -1.71
N GLY A 187 -6.46 7.51 -2.29
CA GLY A 187 -7.22 7.49 -3.52
C GLY A 187 -8.73 7.53 -3.30
N LYS A 188 -9.47 7.13 -4.35
CA LYS A 188 -10.92 6.99 -4.27
C LYS A 188 -11.26 5.68 -3.58
N PHE A 189 -12.14 5.74 -2.58
CA PHE A 189 -12.63 4.56 -1.87
C PHE A 189 -13.13 3.45 -2.80
N ARG A 190 -13.88 3.81 -3.85
CA ARG A 190 -14.34 2.84 -4.86
C ARG A 190 -13.18 2.06 -5.49
N ASP A 191 -12.10 2.76 -5.84
CA ASP A 191 -10.98 2.12 -6.55
C ASP A 191 -10.21 1.19 -5.58
N LEU A 192 -10.09 1.58 -4.30
CA LEU A 192 -9.59 0.70 -3.24
C LEU A 192 -10.46 -0.56 -3.06
N VAL A 193 -11.79 -0.40 -2.97
CA VAL A 193 -12.72 -1.54 -2.88
C VAL A 193 -12.57 -2.48 -4.07
N MET A 194 -12.45 -1.95 -5.29
CA MET A 194 -12.23 -2.79 -6.47
C MET A 194 -10.89 -3.52 -6.42
N ALA A 195 -9.82 -2.86 -5.94
CA ALA A 195 -8.52 -3.49 -5.79
C ALA A 195 -8.54 -4.64 -4.76
N THR A 196 -9.28 -4.49 -3.65
CA THR A 196 -9.42 -5.57 -2.66
C THR A 196 -10.24 -6.74 -3.19
N LEU A 197 -11.25 -6.49 -4.04
CA LEU A 197 -12.03 -7.54 -4.72
C LEU A 197 -11.20 -8.42 -5.65
N GLU A 198 -10.16 -7.86 -6.26
CA GLU A 198 -9.28 -8.57 -7.20
C GLU A 198 -8.04 -9.18 -6.51
N SER A 199 -7.79 -8.84 -5.24
CA SER A 199 -6.63 -9.28 -4.47
C SER A 199 -6.61 -10.80 -4.25
N PRO A 200 -5.51 -11.49 -4.58
CA PRO A 200 -5.34 -12.90 -4.24
C PRO A 200 -5.47 -13.16 -2.73
N ALA A 201 -4.96 -12.26 -1.88
CA ALA A 201 -5.02 -12.41 -0.42
C ALA A 201 -6.47 -12.41 0.08
N MET A 202 -7.29 -11.48 -0.39
CA MET A 202 -8.70 -11.34 -0.01
C MET A 202 -9.54 -12.51 -0.54
N LEU A 203 -9.32 -12.89 -1.80
CA LEU A 203 -10.02 -14.01 -2.43
C LEU A 203 -9.74 -15.35 -1.73
N VAL A 204 -8.51 -15.56 -1.24
CA VAL A 204 -8.17 -16.73 -0.41
C VAL A 204 -8.76 -16.58 1.00
N TYR A 205 -8.64 -15.40 1.60
CA TYR A 205 -9.08 -15.15 2.98
C TYR A 205 -10.58 -15.39 3.16
N LEU A 206 -11.41 -15.03 2.17
CA LEU A 206 -12.86 -15.14 2.26
C LEU A 206 -13.43 -16.40 1.58
N ASP A 207 -12.56 -17.37 1.31
CA ASP A 207 -12.88 -18.63 0.61
C ASP A 207 -13.55 -18.41 -0.77
N ASN A 208 -13.38 -17.21 -1.35
CA ASN A 208 -13.91 -16.85 -2.65
C ASN A 208 -13.16 -17.55 -3.80
N ALA A 209 -11.91 -17.98 -3.57
CA ALA A 209 -11.14 -18.79 -4.51
C ALA A 209 -11.81 -20.15 -4.85
N GLN A 210 -12.77 -20.61 -4.04
CA GLN A 210 -13.54 -21.83 -4.28
C GLN A 210 -14.85 -21.59 -5.04
N ASN A 211 -15.17 -20.34 -5.39
CA ASN A 211 -16.34 -20.04 -6.22
C ASN A 211 -16.25 -20.74 -7.57
N ALA A 212 -17.29 -21.49 -7.89
CA ALA A 212 -17.45 -22.18 -9.15
C ALA A 212 -18.82 -21.86 -9.70
N LYS A 213 -18.96 -21.85 -11.03
CA LYS A 213 -20.25 -21.70 -11.71
C LYS A 213 -21.26 -22.71 -11.12
N GLY A 214 -22.30 -22.20 -10.46
CA GLY A 214 -23.34 -23.01 -9.79
C GLY A 214 -23.22 -23.17 -8.26
N LYS A 215 -22.12 -22.71 -7.63
CA LYS A 215 -21.97 -22.60 -6.18
C LYS A 215 -21.51 -21.20 -5.83
N VAL A 216 -22.48 -20.32 -5.60
CA VAL A 216 -22.26 -18.91 -5.28
C VAL A 216 -21.92 -18.81 -3.79
N ASN A 217 -20.71 -18.36 -3.46
CA ASN A 217 -20.33 -18.02 -2.08
C ASN A 217 -20.85 -16.61 -1.76
N GLU A 218 -22.03 -16.55 -1.13
CA GLU A 218 -22.62 -15.30 -0.66
C GLU A 218 -21.82 -14.65 0.48
N ASN A 219 -20.93 -15.39 1.16
CA ASN A 219 -20.22 -14.89 2.34
C ASN A 219 -19.41 -13.64 2.00
N TYR A 220 -18.67 -13.66 0.87
CA TYR A 220 -17.90 -12.48 0.50
C TYR A 220 -18.79 -11.30 0.11
N ALA A 221 -19.85 -11.54 -0.68
CA ALA A 221 -20.79 -10.49 -1.03
C ALA A 221 -21.41 -9.83 0.21
N ARG A 222 -21.79 -10.65 1.19
CA ARG A 222 -22.32 -10.20 2.47
C ARG A 222 -21.29 -9.37 3.23
N GLU A 223 -20.09 -9.90 3.45
CA GLU A 223 -19.05 -9.18 4.18
C GLU A 223 -18.64 -7.88 3.49
N LEU A 224 -18.63 -7.84 2.16
CA LEU A 224 -18.36 -6.61 1.41
C LEU A 224 -19.42 -5.54 1.70
N MET A 225 -20.69 -5.92 1.71
CA MET A 225 -21.80 -5.01 1.98
C MET A 225 -21.85 -4.62 3.46
N GLU A 226 -21.78 -5.58 4.36
CA GLU A 226 -21.97 -5.38 5.80
C GLU A 226 -20.74 -4.76 6.48
N LEU A 227 -19.53 -5.27 6.21
CA LEU A 227 -18.34 -4.90 6.98
C LEU A 227 -17.51 -3.84 6.28
N HIS A 228 -17.47 -3.86 4.95
CA HIS A 228 -16.51 -3.06 4.21
C HIS A 228 -17.08 -1.80 3.57
N THR A 229 -18.39 -1.74 3.30
CA THR A 229 -18.99 -0.63 2.52
C THR A 229 -20.21 0.01 3.18
N LEU A 230 -21.34 -0.68 3.26
CA LEU A 230 -22.63 -0.07 3.61
C LEU A 230 -22.93 -0.11 5.11
N GLY A 231 -22.39 -1.09 5.83
CA GLY A 231 -22.72 -1.32 7.23
C GLY A 231 -23.91 -2.27 7.41
N VAL A 232 -24.03 -2.86 8.61
CA VAL A 232 -25.16 -3.71 8.98
C VAL A 232 -26.45 -2.89 9.06
N GLY A 233 -27.54 -3.39 8.48
CA GLY A 233 -28.85 -2.73 8.53
C GLY A 233 -29.01 -1.51 7.62
N SER A 234 -28.11 -1.34 6.65
CA SER A 234 -28.10 -0.22 5.68
C SER A 234 -29.18 -0.28 4.58
N GLY A 235 -30.17 -1.18 4.71
CA GLY A 235 -31.31 -1.27 3.80
C GLY A 235 -31.09 -2.11 2.54
N TYR A 236 -29.95 -2.80 2.40
CA TYR A 236 -29.79 -3.82 1.38
C TYR A 236 -30.58 -5.09 1.74
N THR A 237 -30.95 -5.87 0.72
CA THR A 237 -31.74 -7.09 0.87
C THR A 237 -30.91 -8.34 0.67
N GLN A 238 -31.44 -9.49 1.09
CA GLN A 238 -30.85 -10.79 0.76
C GLN A 238 -30.69 -10.98 -0.76
N GLN A 239 -31.61 -10.41 -1.55
CA GLN A 239 -31.53 -10.44 -3.01
C GLN A 239 -30.31 -9.66 -3.51
N ASP A 240 -29.97 -8.52 -2.90
CA ASP A 240 -28.78 -7.74 -3.28
C ASP A 240 -27.48 -8.50 -2.99
N VAL A 241 -27.41 -9.21 -1.86
CA VAL A 241 -26.27 -10.11 -1.55
C VAL A 241 -26.12 -11.17 -2.63
N GLN A 242 -27.21 -11.80 -3.05
CA GLN A 242 -27.21 -12.80 -4.11
C GLN A 242 -26.75 -12.22 -5.46
N GLN A 243 -27.24 -11.03 -5.82
CA GLN A 243 -26.83 -10.37 -7.06
C GLN A 243 -25.35 -10.00 -7.05
N LEU A 244 -24.85 -9.47 -5.93
CA LEU A 244 -23.43 -9.17 -5.77
C LEU A 244 -22.59 -10.44 -5.83
N ALA A 245 -23.01 -11.51 -5.16
CA ALA A 245 -22.30 -12.78 -5.19
C ALA A 245 -22.23 -13.37 -6.60
N LEU A 246 -23.30 -13.21 -7.40
CA LEU A 246 -23.31 -13.57 -8.82
C LEU A 246 -22.30 -12.75 -9.64
N ILE A 247 -22.22 -11.44 -9.40
CA ILE A 247 -21.21 -10.57 -10.04
C ILE A 247 -19.78 -11.06 -9.69
N LEU A 248 -19.56 -11.42 -8.43
CA LEU A 248 -18.25 -11.87 -7.93
C LEU A 248 -17.85 -13.27 -8.43
N THR A 249 -18.77 -14.09 -8.96
CA THR A 249 -18.40 -15.40 -9.56
C THR A 249 -17.47 -15.30 -10.77
N GLY A 250 -17.32 -14.10 -11.37
CA GLY A 250 -16.36 -13.83 -12.45
C GLY A 250 -14.95 -13.44 -11.98
N VAL A 251 -14.74 -13.18 -10.69
CA VAL A 251 -13.48 -12.70 -10.10
C VAL A 251 -12.87 -13.84 -9.25
N GLY A 252 -11.76 -14.44 -9.70
CA GLY A 252 -11.17 -15.58 -8.99
C GLY A 252 -9.71 -15.88 -9.34
N VAL A 253 -8.97 -16.43 -8.37
CA VAL A 253 -7.58 -16.90 -8.51
C VAL A 253 -7.57 -18.30 -9.14
N MET A 254 -7.78 -18.35 -10.46
CA MET A 254 -7.57 -19.44 -11.44
C MET A 254 -7.93 -20.92 -11.16
N ARG A 255 -8.55 -21.54 -12.19
CA ARG A 255 -8.29 -22.93 -12.66
C ARG A 255 -8.10 -22.95 -14.20
N PRO A 256 -6.89 -23.16 -14.75
CA PRO A 256 -6.70 -23.41 -16.19
C PRO A 256 -6.56 -24.92 -16.52
N HIS A 257 -7.34 -25.81 -15.89
CA HIS A 257 -7.31 -27.24 -16.29
C HIS A 257 -8.66 -27.99 -16.32
N GLN A 258 -9.79 -27.29 -16.52
CA GLN A 258 -11.07 -27.95 -16.87
C GLN A 258 -11.83 -27.22 -17.99
N MET A 259 -11.11 -26.72 -19.00
CA MET A 259 -11.72 -26.26 -20.25
C MET A 259 -11.41 -27.27 -21.36
N LYS A 260 -12.03 -28.46 -21.32
CA LYS A 260 -12.30 -29.19 -22.57
C LYS A 260 -13.42 -28.43 -23.29
N ASN A 261 -13.04 -27.36 -24.00
CA ASN A 261 -13.70 -26.78 -25.17
C ASN A 261 -13.05 -25.43 -25.53
N GLY A 262 -11.87 -25.49 -26.14
CA GLY A 262 -11.57 -24.75 -27.37
C GLY A 262 -11.76 -23.22 -27.44
N ARG A 263 -11.62 -22.43 -26.37
CA ARG A 263 -11.44 -20.97 -26.51
C ARG A 263 -10.21 -20.50 -25.74
N ARG A 264 -9.17 -20.14 -26.50
CA ARG A 264 -7.93 -19.53 -26.01
C ARG A 264 -8.23 -18.15 -25.42
N PHE A 265 -7.85 -17.93 -24.17
CA PHE A 265 -7.67 -16.58 -23.62
C PHE A 265 -6.17 -16.33 -23.39
N ALA A 266 -5.77 -15.09 -23.62
CA ALA A 266 -4.39 -14.67 -23.79
C ALA A 266 -3.55 -14.80 -22.50
N ARG A 267 -2.30 -15.19 -22.73
CA ARG A 267 -1.18 -15.31 -21.79
C ARG A 267 -0.92 -13.95 -21.11
N PHE A 268 -0.78 -13.95 -19.78
CA PHE A 268 -0.30 -12.80 -19.02
C PHE A 268 1.21 -12.62 -19.25
N GLY A 269 1.61 -11.43 -19.72
CA GLY A 269 3.01 -11.01 -19.87
C GLY A 269 3.20 -10.05 -21.04
N GLY A 270 3.37 -8.75 -20.75
CA GLY A 270 3.71 -7.72 -21.74
C GLY A 270 3.47 -6.29 -21.24
N THR A 271 4.44 -5.41 -21.47
CA THR A 271 4.62 -4.01 -21.03
C THR A 271 3.44 -3.04 -21.30
N PRO A 272 3.40 -1.87 -20.63
CA PRO A 272 2.24 -0.99 -20.56
C PRO A 272 2.14 -0.08 -21.79
N ALA A 273 1.77 -0.62 -22.94
CA ALA A 273 1.26 0.16 -24.05
C ALA A 273 0.41 -0.76 -24.93
N THR A 274 -0.83 -0.36 -25.19
CA THR A 274 -1.83 -1.04 -26.03
C THR A 274 -2.58 -2.22 -25.37
N ARG A 275 -3.70 -1.90 -24.70
CA ARG A 275 -4.75 -2.86 -24.33
C ARG A 275 -5.86 -2.84 -25.39
N PRO A 276 -6.33 -3.96 -25.95
CA PRO A 276 -7.67 -4.03 -26.52
C PRO A 276 -8.68 -4.38 -25.41
N PHE A 277 -9.61 -3.46 -25.18
CA PHE A 277 -10.77 -3.62 -24.32
C PHE A 277 -11.64 -4.82 -24.77
N SER A 278 -11.82 -5.86 -23.94
CA SER A 278 -12.97 -6.76 -24.14
C SER A 278 -13.52 -7.52 -22.92
N VAL A 279 -12.95 -7.39 -21.71
CA VAL A 279 -13.56 -8.01 -20.49
C VAL A 279 -14.06 -6.98 -19.47
N ILE A 280 -13.78 -5.69 -19.70
CA ILE A 280 -14.19 -4.57 -18.83
C ILE A 280 -15.63 -4.07 -19.13
N ALA A 281 -16.22 -4.44 -20.27
CA ALA A 281 -17.52 -3.90 -20.69
C ALA A 281 -18.68 -4.27 -19.76
N SER A 282 -18.71 -5.48 -19.21
CA SER A 282 -19.82 -5.92 -18.34
C SER A 282 -19.74 -5.33 -16.92
N ALA A 283 -18.54 -5.17 -16.36
CA ALA A 283 -18.34 -4.55 -15.05
C ALA A 283 -18.54 -3.03 -15.09
N VAL A 284 -18.12 -2.36 -16.17
CA VAL A 284 -18.36 -0.91 -16.38
C VAL A 284 -19.83 -0.61 -16.70
N ALA A 285 -20.55 -1.50 -17.40
CA ALA A 285 -21.98 -1.36 -17.61
C ALA A 285 -22.78 -1.50 -16.30
N ALA A 286 -22.41 -2.43 -15.42
CA ALA A 286 -23.00 -2.57 -14.09
C ALA A 286 -22.69 -1.36 -13.19
N SER A 287 -21.45 -0.85 -13.23
CA SER A 287 -21.02 0.36 -12.51
C SER A 287 -21.78 1.62 -12.96
N LYS A 288 -22.02 1.81 -14.28
CA LYS A 288 -22.83 2.93 -14.81
C LYS A 288 -24.32 2.81 -14.45
N LYS A 289 -24.85 1.59 -14.30
CA LYS A 289 -26.22 1.36 -13.81
C LYS A 289 -26.35 1.64 -12.30
N TRP A 290 -25.30 1.32 -11.54
CA TRP A 290 -25.21 1.58 -10.10
C TRP A 290 -25.08 3.08 -9.78
N SER A 291 -24.30 3.84 -10.56
CA SER A 291 -24.15 5.30 -10.38
C SER A 291 -25.41 6.11 -10.72
N ARG A 292 -26.27 5.64 -11.65
CA ARG A 292 -27.52 6.34 -12.02
C ARG A 292 -28.67 6.15 -11.05
N ARG A 293 -28.52 5.27 -10.06
CA ARG A 293 -29.54 5.01 -9.03
C ARG A 293 -29.37 5.88 -7.78
N TRP A 294 -28.27 6.63 -7.70
CA TRP A 294 -27.84 7.41 -6.53
C TRP A 294 -27.35 8.83 -6.88
N THR A 295 -27.83 9.37 -8.01
CA THR A 295 -27.90 10.82 -8.34
C THR A 295 -29.32 11.13 -8.74
#